data_AF-R6VE97-F1
#
_entry.id   AF-R6VE97-F1
#
_cell.length_a   1.000
_cell.length_b   1.000
_cell.length_c   1.000
_cell.angle_alpha   90.00
_cell.angle_beta   90.00
_cell.angle_gamma   90.00
#
_symmetry.space_group_name_H-M   'P 1'
#
loop_
_entity.id
_entity.type
_entity.pdbx_description
1 polymer ?
#
loop_
_entity_poly.entity_id
_entity_poly.type
_entity_poly.pdbx_seq_one_letter_code
_entity_poly.pdbx_strand_id
1 'polypeptide(L)'
;MIRVSEQIKADENQDKILQICTASGRVQIDEQEIQENGIALEGVVELDILYVTENDDRPLGSLRAAIPFQHFMEIKGISPKDHYLLQTDINQISVIMLDATEIEAKAVLSIGAIVFTPAECQVVCEITEAPQDLERLQKMPGIVGFIVSDNVSLWDIAKEYQTSTESIMALNGLTSEEVHPGDRLLLAKQVDGL
;
A
#
# COMPACT_ATOMS: atom_id res chain seq x y z
N MET A 1 1.75 19.26 -6.70
CA MET A 1 0.95 20.48 -6.48
C MET A 1 0.17 20.76 -7.74
N ILE A 2 -1.14 21.01 -7.61
CA ILE A 2 -2.00 21.36 -8.73
C ILE A 2 -2.54 22.78 -8.57
N ARG A 3 -2.80 23.46 -9.68
CA ARG A 3 -3.38 24.81 -9.71
C ARG A 3 -4.70 24.74 -10.43
N VAL A 4 -5.74 25.29 -9.81
CA VAL A 4 -7.10 25.31 -10.33
C VAL A 4 -7.63 26.73 -10.28
N SER A 5 -8.48 27.10 -11.22
CA SER A 5 -9.02 28.45 -11.34
C SER A 5 -10.38 28.46 -12.00
N GLU A 6 -11.27 29.33 -11.53
CA GLU A 6 -12.60 29.52 -12.09
C GLU A 6 -13.00 31.00 -12.05
N GLN A 7 -13.81 31.43 -13.02
CA GLN A 7 -14.48 32.73 -12.99
C GLN A 7 -15.90 32.55 -12.47
N ILE A 8 -16.25 33.25 -11.40
CA ILE A 8 -17.53 33.07 -10.71
C ILE A 8 -18.30 34.39 -10.75
N LYS A 9 -19.53 34.31 -11.24
CA LYS A 9 -20.51 35.40 -11.18
C LYS A 9 -21.35 35.26 -9.92
N ALA A 10 -21.47 36.35 -9.18
CA ALA A 10 -22.43 36.47 -8.09
C ALA A 10 -23.86 36.41 -8.65
N ASP A 11 -24.77 35.79 -7.89
CA ASP A 11 -26.18 35.71 -8.28
C ASP A 11 -26.81 37.10 -8.43
N GLU A 12 -27.79 37.23 -9.33
CA GLU A 12 -28.50 38.50 -9.58
C GLU A 12 -29.21 39.07 -8.33
N ASN A 13 -29.47 38.24 -7.32
CA ASN A 13 -30.11 38.62 -6.06
C ASN A 13 -29.12 39.06 -4.97
N GLN A 14 -27.81 38.99 -5.21
CA GLN A 14 -26.78 39.41 -4.25
C GLN A 14 -26.43 40.89 -4.44
N ASP A 15 -26.20 41.60 -3.34
CA ASP A 15 -25.70 42.98 -3.37
C ASP A 15 -24.31 42.99 -4.05
N LYS A 16 -24.01 44.04 -4.84
CA LYS A 16 -22.74 44.07 -5.59
C LYS A 16 -21.53 44.06 -4.67
N ILE A 17 -20.48 43.39 -5.14
CA ILE A 17 -19.21 43.20 -4.46
C ILE A 17 -18.41 44.50 -4.55
N LEU A 18 -18.12 45.11 -3.40
CA LEU A 18 -17.26 46.30 -3.30
C LEU A 18 -15.80 45.92 -3.04
N GLN A 19 -15.57 44.90 -2.20
CA GLN A 19 -14.23 44.46 -1.81
C GLN A 19 -14.24 43.02 -1.28
N ILE A 20 -13.27 42.19 -1.69
CA ILE A 20 -13.04 40.88 -1.08
C ILE A 20 -12.35 41.02 0.27
N CYS A 21 -12.89 40.37 1.30
CA CYS A 21 -12.30 40.34 2.63
C CYS A 21 -11.38 39.13 2.81
N THR A 22 -11.92 37.93 2.59
CA THR A 22 -11.20 36.68 2.79
C THR A 22 -11.85 35.56 1.98
N ALA A 23 -11.08 34.50 1.72
CA ALA A 23 -11.56 33.27 1.12
C ALA A 23 -10.99 32.09 1.91
N SER A 24 -11.84 31.10 2.15
CA SER A 24 -11.47 29.83 2.75
C SER A 24 -12.03 28.70 1.91
N GLY A 25 -11.50 27.48 2.06
CA GLY A 25 -12.00 26.37 1.29
C GLY A 25 -11.59 25.01 1.82
N ARG A 26 -12.17 23.99 1.22
CA ARG A 26 -11.85 22.59 1.46
C ARG A 26 -11.80 21.82 0.15
N VAL A 27 -10.96 20.79 0.11
CA VAL A 27 -10.91 19.84 -1.01
C VAL A 27 -11.88 18.70 -0.70
N GLN A 28 -12.71 18.34 -1.67
CA GLN A 28 -13.50 17.12 -1.65
C GLN A 28 -13.10 16.27 -2.85
N ILE A 29 -12.92 14.96 -2.61
CA ILE A 29 -12.64 13.97 -3.66
C ILE A 29 -13.96 13.24 -3.93
N ASP A 30 -14.42 13.31 -5.18
CA ASP A 30 -15.67 12.69 -5.63
C ASP A 30 -15.41 11.27 -6.12
N GLU A 31 -14.39 11.10 -6.97
CA GLU A 31 -13.98 9.81 -7.53
C GLU A 31 -12.47 9.60 -7.38
N GLN A 32 -12.10 8.34 -7.14
CA GLN A 32 -10.73 7.88 -7.07
C GLN A 32 -10.62 6.49 -7.68
N GLU A 33 -9.68 6.29 -8.59
CA GLU A 33 -9.50 5.03 -9.30
C GLU A 33 -8.00 4.73 -9.49
N ILE A 34 -7.59 3.51 -9.14
CA ILE A 34 -6.27 3.00 -9.51
C ILE A 34 -6.29 2.68 -11.00
N GLN A 35 -5.44 3.33 -11.77
CA GLN A 35 -5.23 3.05 -13.19
C GLN A 35 -3.79 2.59 -13.43
N GLU A 36 -3.44 2.33 -14.69
CA GLU A 36 -2.08 1.91 -15.04
C GLU A 36 -1.06 2.98 -14.60
N ASN A 37 -0.12 2.60 -13.72
CA ASN A 37 0.94 3.46 -13.19
C ASN A 37 0.48 4.69 -12.41
N GLY A 38 -0.72 4.70 -11.82
CA GLY A 38 -1.12 5.81 -10.98
C GLY A 38 -2.53 5.75 -10.42
N ILE A 39 -2.93 6.87 -9.82
CA ILE A 39 -4.27 7.07 -9.26
C ILE A 39 -4.89 8.28 -9.97
N ALA A 40 -6.03 8.06 -10.62
CA ALA A 40 -6.87 9.12 -11.14
C ALA A 40 -7.78 9.64 -10.04
N LEU A 41 -7.85 10.96 -9.91
CA LEU A 41 -8.67 11.66 -8.93
C LEU A 41 -9.56 12.68 -9.64
N GLU A 42 -10.82 12.70 -9.28
CA GLU A 42 -11.75 13.77 -9.59
C GLU A 42 -12.30 14.35 -8.29
N GLY A 43 -12.42 15.66 -8.24
CA GLY A 43 -12.92 16.33 -7.05
C GLY A 43 -13.21 17.79 -7.27
N VAL A 44 -13.54 18.45 -6.17
CA VAL A 44 -13.92 19.86 -6.15
C VAL A 44 -13.25 20.60 -5.01
N VAL A 45 -12.82 21.82 -5.29
CA VAL A 45 -12.46 22.79 -4.24
C VAL A 45 -13.69 23.63 -3.95
N GLU A 46 -14.28 23.45 -2.78
CA GLU A 46 -15.35 24.31 -2.31
C GLU A 46 -14.74 25.52 -1.62
N LEU A 47 -15.20 26.71 -2.01
CA LEU A 47 -14.76 27.99 -1.48
C LEU A 47 -15.93 28.71 -0.81
N ASP A 48 -15.66 29.27 0.38
CA ASP A 48 -16.49 30.27 1.03
C ASP A 48 -15.74 31.60 0.99
N ILE A 49 -16.32 32.60 0.32
CA ILE A 49 -15.71 33.91 0.05
C ILE A 49 -16.54 34.98 0.75
N LEU A 50 -15.91 35.75 1.63
CA LEU A 50 -16.53 36.87 2.34
C LEU A 50 -16.15 38.18 1.66
N TYR A 51 -17.13 39.05 1.44
CA TYR A 51 -16.93 40.34 0.79
C TYR A 51 -17.77 41.45 1.42
N VAL A 52 -17.35 42.70 1.19
CA VAL A 52 -18.11 43.92 1.51
C VAL A 52 -19.05 44.22 0.35
N THR A 53 -20.30 44.59 0.65
CA THR A 53 -21.28 44.94 -0.37
C THR A 53 -21.36 46.45 -0.59
N GLU A 54 -22.01 46.89 -1.67
CA GLU A 54 -22.35 48.30 -1.89
C GLU A 54 -23.52 48.83 -1.03
N ASN A 55 -24.16 47.95 -0.24
CA ASN A 55 -25.35 48.26 0.55
C ASN A 55 -24.99 48.45 2.03
N ASP A 56 -25.08 49.69 2.51
CA ASP A 56 -24.73 50.04 3.90
C ASP A 56 -25.62 49.34 4.96
N ASP A 57 -26.86 48.97 4.62
CA ASP A 57 -27.75 48.23 5.52
C ASP A 57 -27.37 46.74 5.61
N ARG A 58 -26.64 46.22 4.61
CA ARG A 58 -26.13 44.85 4.53
C ARG A 58 -24.66 44.85 4.12
N PRO A 59 -23.75 45.35 4.96
CA PRO A 59 -22.38 45.69 4.55
C PRO A 59 -21.51 44.47 4.26
N LEU A 60 -21.94 43.26 4.61
CA LEU A 60 -21.21 42.02 4.39
C LEU A 60 -22.06 41.00 3.62
N GLY A 61 -21.45 40.36 2.63
CA GLY A 61 -22.01 39.28 1.83
C GLY A 61 -21.07 38.08 1.77
N SER A 62 -21.63 36.93 1.40
CA SER A 62 -20.86 35.70 1.21
C SER A 62 -21.22 35.03 -0.11
N LEU A 63 -20.21 34.55 -0.83
CA LEU A 63 -20.36 33.79 -2.07
C LEU A 63 -19.75 32.41 -1.88
N ARG A 64 -20.48 31.37 -2.29
CA ARG A 64 -19.97 30.02 -2.37
C ARG A 64 -19.63 29.68 -3.81
N ALA A 65 -18.48 29.07 -4.00
CA ALA A 65 -18.01 28.64 -5.31
C ALA A 65 -17.43 27.23 -5.24
N ALA A 66 -17.42 26.56 -6.38
CA ALA A 66 -16.88 25.23 -6.56
C ALA A 66 -15.93 25.26 -7.76
N ILE A 67 -14.67 24.85 -7.58
CA ILE A 67 -13.70 24.71 -8.66
C ILE A 67 -13.44 23.21 -8.85
N PRO A 68 -14.04 22.57 -9.87
CA PRO A 68 -13.78 21.16 -10.16
C PRO A 68 -12.35 20.97 -10.65
N PHE A 69 -11.77 19.82 -10.35
CA PHE A 69 -10.45 19.46 -10.82
C PHE A 69 -10.34 17.96 -11.10
N GLN A 70 -9.47 17.66 -12.08
CA GLN A 70 -9.03 16.31 -12.37
C GLN A 70 -7.51 16.25 -12.21
N HIS A 71 -7.02 15.20 -11.57
CA HIS A 71 -5.59 15.01 -11.39
C HIS A 71 -5.21 13.52 -11.48
N PHE A 72 -4.12 13.24 -12.19
CA PHE A 72 -3.52 11.93 -12.22
C PHE A 72 -2.20 11.95 -11.44
N MET A 73 -2.11 11.13 -10.40
CA MET A 73 -0.88 10.94 -9.63
C MET A 73 -0.13 9.73 -10.16
N GLU A 74 1.07 9.96 -10.72
CA GLU A 74 1.94 8.89 -11.19
C GLU A 74 2.56 8.12 -10.01
N ILE A 75 2.25 6.82 -9.91
CA ILE A 75 2.77 5.91 -8.90
C ILE A 75 3.21 4.62 -9.61
N LYS A 76 4.52 4.50 -9.81
CA LYS A 76 5.10 3.37 -10.54
C LYS A 76 4.84 2.05 -9.81
N GLY A 77 4.32 1.07 -10.54
CA GLY A 77 4.10 -0.28 -10.03
C GLY A 77 2.88 -0.44 -9.14
N ILE A 78 2.02 0.59 -9.02
CA ILE A 78 0.75 0.45 -8.30
C ILE A 78 -0.13 -0.60 -8.98
N SER A 79 -0.76 -1.43 -8.16
CA SER A 79 -1.65 -2.51 -8.55
C SER A 79 -3.04 -2.30 -7.95
N PRO A 80 -4.12 -2.80 -8.58
CA PRO A 80 -5.47 -2.79 -7.97
C PRO A 80 -5.58 -3.51 -6.61
N LYS A 81 -4.55 -4.28 -6.22
CA LYS A 81 -4.47 -4.93 -4.89
C LYS A 81 -3.85 -4.04 -3.81
N ASP A 82 -3.24 -2.93 -4.19
CA ASP A 82 -2.59 -2.04 -3.24
C ASP A 82 -3.63 -1.24 -2.45
N HIS A 83 -3.25 -0.86 -1.23
CA HIS A 83 -4.01 0.08 -0.43
C HIS A 83 -3.29 1.42 -0.41
N TYR A 84 -4.03 2.54 -0.41
CA TYR A 84 -3.42 3.85 -0.33
C TYR A 84 -4.19 4.80 0.59
N LEU A 85 -3.47 5.78 1.12
CA LEU A 85 -4.02 6.88 1.92
C LEU A 85 -3.77 8.19 1.17
N LEU A 86 -4.84 8.94 0.90
CA LEU A 86 -4.77 10.27 0.30
C LEU A 86 -4.65 11.35 1.36
N GLN A 87 -3.82 12.35 1.08
CA GLN A 87 -3.74 13.59 1.84
C GLN A 87 -3.88 14.76 0.89
N THR A 88 -4.82 15.64 1.21
CA THR A 88 -5.13 16.84 0.42
C THR A 88 -5.07 18.07 1.30
N ASP A 89 -4.41 19.11 0.81
CA ASP A 89 -4.31 20.41 1.47
C ASP A 89 -4.44 21.55 0.46
N ILE A 90 -4.94 22.69 0.93
CA ILE A 90 -4.95 23.94 0.17
C ILE A 90 -3.78 24.79 0.63
N ASN A 91 -2.78 24.96 -0.23
CA ASN A 91 -1.59 25.76 0.09
C ASN A 91 -1.88 27.26 -0.01
N GLN A 92 -2.72 27.65 -0.97
CA GLN A 92 -3.04 29.05 -1.23
C GLN A 92 -4.39 29.18 -1.91
N ILE A 93 -5.16 30.18 -1.49
CA ILE A 93 -6.35 30.67 -2.18
C ILE A 93 -6.09 32.14 -2.54
N SER A 94 -6.37 32.51 -3.78
CA SER A 94 -6.29 33.89 -4.28
C SER A 94 -7.59 34.22 -4.99
N VAL A 95 -8.27 35.26 -4.54
CA VAL A 95 -9.50 35.75 -5.17
C VAL A 95 -9.26 37.18 -5.61
N ILE A 96 -9.55 37.48 -6.87
CA ILE A 96 -9.50 38.84 -7.42
C ILE A 96 -10.86 39.23 -7.96
N MET A 97 -11.23 40.50 -7.85
CA MET A 97 -12.44 41.03 -8.49
C MET A 97 -12.13 41.36 -9.95
N LEU A 98 -13.00 40.91 -10.85
CA LEU A 98 -12.99 41.34 -12.25
C LEU A 98 -13.88 42.57 -12.41
N ASP A 99 -15.06 42.54 -11.79
CA ASP A 99 -15.95 43.69 -11.63
C ASP A 99 -16.79 43.57 -10.33
N ALA A 100 -17.86 44.36 -10.21
CA ALA A 100 -18.72 44.40 -9.02
C ALA A 100 -19.64 43.17 -8.87
N THR A 101 -19.64 42.25 -9.84
CA THR A 101 -20.47 41.03 -9.86
C THR A 101 -19.68 39.78 -10.21
N GLU A 102 -18.45 39.91 -10.70
CA GLU A 102 -17.63 38.79 -11.16
C GLU A 102 -16.26 38.77 -10.49
N ILE A 103 -15.85 37.58 -10.07
CA ILE A 103 -14.55 37.33 -9.43
C ILE A 103 -13.80 36.22 -10.17
N GLU A 104 -12.48 36.21 -10.06
CA GLU A 104 -11.65 35.06 -10.44
C GLU A 104 -11.05 34.46 -9.16
N ALA A 105 -11.32 33.19 -8.92
CA ALA A 105 -10.76 32.45 -7.80
C ALA A 105 -9.72 31.45 -8.28
N LYS A 106 -8.57 31.40 -7.61
CA LYS A 106 -7.46 30.48 -7.87
C LYS A 106 -7.08 29.75 -6.59
N ALA A 107 -6.89 28.45 -6.68
CA ALA A 107 -6.41 27.64 -5.57
C ALA A 107 -5.17 26.82 -5.98
N VAL A 108 -4.21 26.70 -5.07
CA VAL A 108 -3.06 25.81 -5.20
C VAL A 108 -3.22 24.68 -4.20
N LEU A 109 -3.29 23.45 -4.69
CA LEU A 109 -3.53 22.27 -3.87
C LEU A 109 -2.28 21.40 -3.78
N SER A 110 -2.04 20.82 -2.62
CA SER A 110 -1.12 19.70 -2.43
C SER A 110 -1.94 18.44 -2.29
N ILE A 111 -1.68 17.48 -3.17
CA ILE A 111 -2.25 16.14 -3.08
C ILE A 111 -1.08 15.17 -3.01
N GLY A 112 -1.12 14.30 -2.02
CA GLY A 112 -0.15 13.24 -1.81
C GLY A 112 -0.84 11.91 -1.52
N ALA A 113 -0.14 10.83 -1.82
CA ALA A 113 -0.59 9.47 -1.52
C ALA A 113 0.53 8.67 -0.86
N ILE A 114 0.17 7.85 0.12
CA ILE A 114 1.03 6.81 0.68
C ILE A 114 0.46 5.47 0.23
N VAL A 115 1.25 4.65 -0.47
CA VAL A 115 0.81 3.37 -1.05
C VAL A 115 1.45 2.20 -0.30
N PHE A 116 0.64 1.19 -0.01
CA PHE A 116 0.99 -0.04 0.69
C PHE A 116 0.74 -1.24 -0.23
N THR A 117 1.81 -1.94 -0.58
CA THR A 117 1.74 -3.17 -1.38
C THR A 117 1.71 -4.39 -0.47
N PRO A 118 0.69 -5.26 -0.56
CA PRO A 118 0.64 -6.51 0.20
C PRO A 118 1.83 -7.42 -0.15
N ALA A 119 2.51 -7.94 0.88
CA ALA A 119 3.51 -8.96 0.72
C ALA A 119 2.98 -10.29 1.29
N GLU A 120 3.05 -11.35 0.50
CA GLU A 120 2.74 -12.71 0.96
C GLU A 120 4.02 -13.37 1.49
N CYS A 121 3.93 -14.00 2.66
CA CYS A 121 5.02 -14.80 3.21
C CYS A 121 4.46 -16.12 3.74
N GLN A 122 5.26 -17.19 3.61
CA GLN A 122 4.93 -18.47 4.23
C GLN A 122 5.28 -18.40 5.72
N VAL A 123 4.31 -18.67 6.56
CA VAL A 123 4.45 -18.73 8.01
C VAL A 123 3.91 -20.05 8.53
N VAL A 124 4.47 -20.54 9.63
CA VAL A 124 3.95 -21.72 10.32
C VAL A 124 2.64 -21.32 11.00
N CYS A 125 1.51 -21.84 10.50
CA CYS A 125 0.18 -21.57 11.05
C CYS A 125 -0.20 -22.56 12.16
N GLU A 126 0.27 -23.80 12.06
CA GLU A 126 -0.10 -24.90 12.96
C GLU A 126 1.03 -25.95 13.02
N ILE A 127 1.19 -26.57 14.18
CA ILE A 127 2.08 -27.71 14.38
C ILE A 127 1.21 -28.87 14.88
N THR A 128 1.28 -30.00 14.18
CA THR A 128 0.57 -31.23 14.58
C THR A 128 1.59 -32.29 14.98
N GLU A 129 1.43 -32.85 16.17
CA GLU A 129 2.19 -34.01 16.62
C GLU A 129 1.45 -35.30 16.26
N ALA A 130 2.12 -36.19 15.53
CA ALA A 130 1.62 -37.52 15.25
C ALA A 130 2.42 -38.55 16.08
N PRO A 131 1.77 -39.59 16.65
CA PRO A 131 2.49 -40.65 17.33
C PRO A 131 3.46 -41.34 16.35
N GLN A 132 4.65 -41.66 16.83
CA GLN A 132 5.65 -42.37 16.03
C GLN A 132 5.19 -43.79 15.68
N ASP A 133 5.47 -44.22 14.45
CA ASP A 133 5.30 -45.61 14.04
C ASP A 133 6.43 -46.47 14.61
N LEU A 134 6.21 -46.96 15.83
CA LEU A 134 7.17 -47.79 16.57
C LEU A 134 7.50 -49.10 15.83
N GLU A 135 6.54 -49.68 15.10
CA GLU A 135 6.79 -50.91 14.34
C GLU A 135 7.73 -50.66 13.16
N ARG A 136 7.51 -49.58 12.40
CA ARG A 136 8.40 -49.17 11.31
C ARG A 136 9.80 -48.89 11.85
N LEU A 137 9.89 -48.17 12.97
CA LEU A 137 11.17 -47.86 13.62
C LEU A 137 11.95 -49.12 14.01
N GLN A 138 11.29 -50.12 14.58
CA GLN A 138 11.96 -51.37 14.98
C GLN A 138 12.44 -52.21 13.79
N LYS A 139 11.73 -52.14 12.65
CA LYS A 139 12.08 -52.86 11.42
C LYS A 139 13.16 -52.14 10.60
N MET A 140 13.40 -50.85 10.83
CA MET A 140 14.42 -50.07 10.12
C MET A 140 15.85 -50.54 10.45
N PRO A 141 16.74 -50.66 9.44
CA PRO A 141 18.15 -50.97 9.67
C PRO A 141 18.85 -49.91 10.53
N GLY A 142 19.84 -50.32 11.31
CA GLY A 142 20.66 -49.37 12.09
C GLY A 142 21.56 -48.47 11.22
N ILE A 143 22.02 -48.99 10.08
CA ILE A 143 22.82 -48.25 9.10
C ILE A 143 22.23 -48.50 7.70
N VAL A 144 22.07 -47.43 6.93
CA VAL A 144 21.56 -47.47 5.55
C VAL A 144 22.55 -46.75 4.64
N GLY A 145 22.89 -47.38 3.50
CA GLY A 145 23.54 -46.68 2.39
C GLY A 145 22.48 -46.07 1.48
N PHE A 146 22.49 -44.76 1.32
CA PHE A 146 21.52 -44.00 0.55
C PHE A 146 22.18 -43.36 -0.67
N ILE A 147 21.49 -43.37 -1.82
CA ILE A 147 21.92 -42.67 -3.02
C ILE A 147 20.95 -41.52 -3.26
N VAL A 148 21.46 -40.29 -3.25
CA VAL A 148 20.65 -39.08 -3.38
C VAL A 148 19.98 -39.03 -4.75
N SER A 149 18.68 -38.72 -4.75
CA SER A 149 17.86 -38.55 -5.95
C SER A 149 17.61 -37.06 -6.22
N ASP A 150 17.01 -36.74 -7.37
CA ASP A 150 16.64 -35.36 -7.70
C ASP A 150 15.67 -34.77 -6.66
N ASN A 151 15.86 -33.48 -6.31
CA ASN A 151 15.01 -32.69 -5.41
C ASN A 151 14.86 -33.22 -3.97
N VAL A 152 15.82 -33.98 -3.44
CA VAL A 152 15.84 -34.39 -2.03
C VAL A 152 16.79 -33.51 -1.24
N SER A 153 16.33 -32.93 -0.13
CA SER A 153 17.19 -32.20 0.81
C SER A 153 17.77 -33.13 1.88
N LEU A 154 18.88 -32.71 2.50
CA LEU A 154 19.47 -33.45 3.62
C LEU A 154 18.49 -33.57 4.81
N TRP A 155 17.61 -32.59 5.00
CA TRP A 155 16.57 -32.60 6.01
C TRP A 155 15.50 -33.66 5.73
N ASP A 156 15.08 -33.84 4.49
CA ASP A 156 14.13 -34.90 4.10
C ASP A 156 14.72 -36.28 4.40
N ILE A 157 16.01 -36.47 4.11
CA ILE A 157 16.75 -37.71 4.41
C ILE A 157 16.81 -37.93 5.93
N ALA A 158 17.20 -36.91 6.70
CA ALA A 158 17.30 -36.99 8.15
C ALA A 158 15.96 -37.40 8.78
N LYS A 159 14.86 -36.78 8.34
CA LYS A 159 13.50 -37.05 8.82
C LYS A 159 13.05 -38.48 8.48
N GLU A 160 13.29 -38.95 7.26
CA GLU A 160 12.85 -40.27 6.81
C GLU A 160 13.60 -41.40 7.53
N TYR A 161 14.91 -41.24 7.71
CA TYR A 161 15.79 -42.25 8.29
C TYR A 161 16.03 -42.09 9.79
N GLN A 162 15.33 -41.14 10.42
CA GLN A 162 15.33 -40.93 11.88
C GLN A 162 16.74 -40.68 12.41
N THR A 163 17.35 -39.64 11.85
CA THR A 163 18.68 -39.13 12.19
C THR A 163 18.64 -37.60 12.08
N SER A 164 19.79 -36.92 12.25
CA SER A 164 19.89 -35.46 12.11
C SER A 164 20.77 -35.07 10.92
N THR A 165 20.60 -33.86 10.38
CA THR A 165 21.47 -33.36 9.31
C THR A 165 22.92 -33.33 9.78
N GLU A 166 23.17 -32.92 11.03
CA GLU A 166 24.52 -32.90 11.63
C GLU A 166 25.13 -34.30 11.72
N SER A 167 24.34 -35.31 12.11
CA SER A 167 24.79 -36.69 12.22
C SER A 167 25.15 -37.27 10.86
N ILE A 168 24.33 -37.00 9.83
CA ILE A 168 24.63 -37.40 8.45
C ILE A 168 25.92 -36.71 7.98
N MET A 169 26.06 -35.40 8.20
CA MET A 169 27.25 -34.66 7.78
C MET A 169 28.51 -35.19 8.45
N ALA A 170 28.48 -35.40 9.77
CA ALA A 170 29.63 -35.92 10.52
C ALA A 170 30.06 -37.32 10.05
N LEU A 171 29.08 -38.20 9.78
CA LEU A 171 29.36 -39.58 9.34
C LEU A 171 29.93 -39.64 7.92
N ASN A 172 29.55 -38.68 7.06
CA ASN A 172 29.96 -38.63 5.65
C ASN A 172 31.07 -37.61 5.36
N GLY A 173 31.54 -36.87 6.37
CA GLY A 173 32.55 -35.83 6.21
C GLY A 173 32.09 -34.63 5.38
N LEU A 174 30.79 -34.32 5.38
CA LEU A 174 30.24 -33.17 4.64
C LEU A 174 30.51 -31.87 5.39
N THR A 175 30.83 -30.80 4.66
CA THR A 175 31.04 -29.46 5.21
C THR A 175 29.82 -28.54 5.05
N SER A 176 28.82 -28.95 4.27
CA SER A 176 27.56 -28.25 4.05
C SER A 176 26.41 -29.25 3.95
N GLU A 177 25.17 -28.75 4.04
CA GLU A 177 23.94 -29.56 3.87
C GLU A 177 23.56 -29.78 2.39
N GLU A 178 24.35 -29.24 1.46
CA GLU A 178 24.12 -29.41 0.02
C GLU A 178 24.47 -30.83 -0.40
N VAL A 179 23.51 -31.51 -1.04
CA VAL A 179 23.67 -32.84 -1.60
C VAL A 179 23.20 -32.85 -3.05
N HIS A 180 23.81 -33.69 -3.87
CA HIS A 180 23.54 -33.77 -5.30
C HIS A 180 23.08 -35.17 -5.71
N PRO A 181 22.27 -35.28 -6.78
CA PRO A 181 21.84 -36.56 -7.32
C PRO A 181 23.05 -37.47 -7.62
N GLY A 182 23.01 -38.69 -7.10
CA GLY A 182 24.08 -39.69 -7.22
C GLY A 182 25.05 -39.76 -6.03
N ASP A 183 25.02 -38.78 -5.11
CA ASP A 183 25.83 -38.82 -3.90
C ASP A 183 25.49 -40.04 -3.04
N ARG A 184 26.51 -40.63 -2.42
CA ARG A 184 26.38 -41.83 -1.59
C ARG A 184 26.58 -41.46 -0.14
N LEU A 185 25.53 -41.60 0.65
CA LEU A 185 25.51 -41.26 2.06
C LEU A 185 25.36 -42.51 2.92
N LEU A 186 26.12 -42.57 4.01
CA LEU A 186 25.88 -43.45 5.13
C LEU A 186 24.95 -42.76 6.11
N LEU A 187 23.83 -43.39 6.43
CA LEU A 187 22.85 -42.90 7.38
C LEU A 187 22.85 -43.84 8.58
N ALA A 188 22.96 -43.29 9.78
CA ALA A 188 22.84 -44.05 11.02
C ALA A 188 21.56 -43.63 11.74
N LYS A 189 20.69 -44.61 12.01
CA LYS A 189 19.47 -44.38 12.79
C LYS A 189 19.86 -43.93 14.19
N GLN A 190 19.32 -42.80 14.62
CA GLN A 190 19.50 -42.30 15.97
C GLN A 190 18.45 -42.96 16.88
N VAL A 191 18.94 -43.64 17.91
CA VAL A 191 18.10 -44.27 18.94
C VAL A 191 18.43 -43.57 20.25
N ASP A 192 18.18 -42.27 20.30
CA ASP A 192 18.22 -41.58 21.60
C ASP A 192 17.07 -42.12 22.45
N GLY A 193 17.39 -42.40 23.72
CA GLY A 193 16.61 -43.24 24.62
C GLY A 193 15.11 -42.91 24.64
N LEU A 194 14.31 -43.98 24.48
CA LEU A 194 12.98 -44.08 25.08
C LEU A 194 13.01 -43.71 26.57
#